data_AF-A0A1W1DN63-F1
#
_entry.id   AF-A0A1W1DN63-F1
#
_cell.length_a   1.000
_cell.length_b   1.000
_cell.length_c   1.000
_cell.angle_alpha   90.00
_cell.angle_beta   90.00
_cell.angle_gamma   90.00
#
_symmetry.space_group_name_H-M   'P 1'
#
loop_
_entity.id
_entity.type
_entity.pdbx_description
1 polymer ?
#
loop_
_entity_poly.entity_id
_entity_poly.type
_entity_poly.pdbx_seq_one_letter_code
_entity_poly.pdbx_strand_id
1 'polypeptide(L)'
;MAQHTNIQNIKISINKNKPPTKTEKSQKVVLQKLIQEKANQYNLAIEVIASSKSLLKYIRGDRSVMFCQGWRYHLLQRELENAK
;
A
#
# COMPACT_ATOMS: atom_id res chain seq x y z
N MET A 1 1.87 7.65 -44.25
CA MET A 1 2.13 8.93 -43.56
C MET A 1 1.80 8.71 -42.09
N ALA A 2 2.82 8.67 -41.21
CA ALA A 2 2.62 8.36 -39.79
C ALA A 2 2.12 9.60 -39.05
N GLN A 3 0.94 9.51 -38.42
CA GLN A 3 0.40 10.58 -37.59
C GLN A 3 1.13 10.57 -36.24
N HIS A 4 2.03 11.54 -36.03
CA HIS A 4 2.60 11.80 -34.71
C HIS A 4 1.52 12.40 -33.82
N THR A 5 1.08 11.65 -32.81
CA THR A 5 0.12 12.12 -31.82
C THR A 5 0.68 13.34 -31.10
N ASN A 6 0.01 14.49 -31.26
CA ASN A 6 0.37 15.75 -30.63
C ASN A 6 0.25 15.59 -29.10
N ILE A 7 1.35 15.78 -28.37
CA ILE A 7 1.40 15.68 -26.90
C ILE A 7 0.69 16.91 -26.32
N GLN A 8 -0.64 16.96 -26.41
CA GLN A 8 -1.42 18.06 -25.84
C GLN A 8 -1.71 17.79 -24.37
N ASN A 9 -1.19 18.68 -23.53
CA ASN A 9 -1.57 18.93 -22.14
C ASN A 9 -1.74 17.69 -21.24
N ILE A 10 -0.63 17.01 -20.96
CA ILE A 10 -0.55 16.13 -19.80
C ILE A 10 -0.63 17.01 -18.53
N LYS A 11 -1.82 17.15 -17.95
CA LYS A 11 -2.00 17.82 -16.66
C LYS A 11 -1.50 16.88 -15.56
N ILE A 12 -0.24 17.03 -15.18
CA ILE A 12 0.37 16.24 -14.10
C ILE A 12 -0.19 16.76 -12.78
N SER A 13 -1.14 16.03 -12.21
CA SER A 13 -1.66 16.30 -10.87
C SER A 13 -0.61 15.96 -9.81
N ILE A 14 0.21 16.95 -9.46
CA ILE A 14 1.17 16.90 -8.35
C ILE A 14 0.42 16.97 -7.02
N ASN A 15 -0.09 15.83 -6.56
CA ASN A 15 -0.70 15.76 -5.23
C ASN A 15 0.40 16.07 -4.19
N LYS A 16 0.18 17.09 -3.35
CA LYS A 16 1.15 17.50 -2.32
C LYS A 16 1.40 16.32 -1.39
N ASN A 17 2.67 15.92 -1.25
CA ASN A 17 3.04 14.84 -0.35
C ASN A 17 2.77 15.25 1.10
N LYS A 18 1.72 14.70 1.72
CA LYS A 18 1.40 14.97 3.13
C LYS A 18 2.26 14.10 4.04
N PRO A 19 3.11 14.69 4.89
CA PRO A 19 3.93 13.92 5.82
C PRO A 19 3.04 13.15 6.81
N PRO A 20 3.49 11.97 7.30
CA PRO A 20 2.72 11.20 8.27
C PRO A 20 2.62 11.91 9.62
N THR A 21 1.42 11.92 10.21
CA THR A 21 1.20 12.34 11.61
C THR A 21 1.82 11.34 12.59
N LYS A 22 1.96 11.72 13.87
CA LYS A 22 2.44 10.79 14.91
C LYS A 22 1.55 9.54 15.01
N THR A 23 0.23 9.73 14.95
CA THR A 23 -0.75 8.63 14.97
C THR A 23 -0.60 7.71 13.76
N GLU A 24 -0.47 8.27 12.56
CA GLU A 24 -0.25 7.47 11.33
C GLU A 24 1.07 6.68 11.41
N LYS A 25 2.13 7.26 12.00
CA LYS A 25 3.41 6.55 12.20
C LYS A 25 3.24 5.35 13.15
N SER A 26 2.56 5.54 14.27
CA SER A 26 2.31 4.45 15.22
C SER A 26 1.47 3.34 14.60
N GLN A 27 0.39 3.69 13.89
CA GLN A 27 -0.44 2.73 13.16
C GLN A 27 0.35 1.98 12.09
N LYS A 28 1.25 2.67 11.38
CA LYS A 28 2.14 2.05 10.38
C LYS A 28 3.06 1.02 11.01
N VAL A 29 3.67 1.32 12.16
CA VAL A 29 4.56 0.37 12.84
C VAL A 29 3.80 -0.89 13.25
N VAL A 30 2.58 -0.76 13.77
CA VAL A 30 1.73 -1.91 14.14
C VAL A 30 1.39 -2.75 12.91
N LEU A 31 0.91 -2.12 11.83
CA LEU A 31 0.57 -2.82 10.60
C LEU A 31 1.78 -3.49 9.94
N GLN A 32 2.93 -2.83 9.98
CA GLN A 32 4.18 -3.37 9.44
C GLN A 32 4.61 -4.62 10.20
N LYS A 33 4.48 -4.65 11.53
CA LYS A 33 4.79 -5.85 12.34
C LYS A 33 3.87 -7.03 11.99
N LEU A 34 2.56 -6.80 11.91
CA LEU A 34 1.59 -7.83 11.50
C LEU A 34 1.93 -8.45 10.15
N ILE A 35 2.24 -7.61 9.16
CA ILE A 35 2.60 -8.08 7.83
C ILE A 35 3.95 -8.78 7.85
N GLN A 36 4.92 -8.32 8.64
CA GLN A 36 6.22 -8.97 8.80
C GLN A 36 6.08 -10.39 9.37
N GLU A 37 5.24 -10.57 10.39
CA GLU A 37 4.99 -11.88 10.99
C GLU A 37 4.42 -12.87 9.97
N LYS A 38 3.48 -12.41 9.12
CA LYS A 38 3.00 -13.21 7.99
C LYS A 38 4.07 -13.44 6.94
N ALA A 39 4.83 -12.43 6.57
CA ALA A 39 5.92 -12.59 5.61
C ALA A 39 6.89 -13.70 6.07
N ASN A 40 7.27 -13.69 7.34
CA ASN A 40 8.15 -14.69 7.94
C ASN A 40 7.55 -16.11 7.90
N GLN A 41 6.25 -16.27 8.17
CA GLN A 41 5.56 -17.57 8.09
C GLN A 41 5.64 -18.22 6.71
N TYR A 42 5.65 -17.40 5.66
CA TYR A 42 5.72 -17.85 4.27
C TYR A 42 7.12 -17.71 3.66
N ASN A 43 8.14 -17.37 4.46
CA ASN A 43 9.50 -17.08 4.01
C ASN A 43 9.57 -16.04 2.88
N LEU A 44 8.73 -15.00 2.97
CA LEU A 44 8.67 -13.89 2.04
C LEU A 44 9.29 -12.63 2.67
N ALA A 45 9.85 -11.78 1.81
CA ALA A 45 10.21 -10.41 2.20
C ALA A 45 8.95 -9.55 2.34
N ILE A 46 8.93 -8.63 3.31
CA ILE A 46 7.78 -7.76 3.57
C ILE A 46 7.44 -6.89 2.36
N GLU A 47 8.45 -6.46 1.60
CA GLU A 47 8.32 -5.63 0.41
C GLU A 47 7.53 -6.31 -0.71
N VAL A 48 7.55 -7.65 -0.75
CA VAL A 48 6.76 -8.45 -1.70
C VAL A 48 5.26 -8.32 -1.39
N ILE A 49 4.93 -8.18 -0.11
CA ILE A 49 3.55 -8.04 0.36
C ILE A 49 3.12 -6.57 0.34
N ALA A 50 3.88 -5.68 0.99
CA ALA A 50 3.51 -4.28 1.14
C ALA A 50 4.73 -3.36 1.19
N SER A 51 4.65 -2.24 0.46
CA SER A 51 5.59 -1.13 0.56
C SER A 51 5.20 -0.15 1.67
N SER A 52 6.17 0.62 2.17
CA SER A 52 5.90 1.73 3.10
C SER A 52 4.83 2.71 2.60
N LYS A 53 4.78 2.96 1.28
CA LYS A 53 3.79 3.85 0.65
C LYS A 53 2.40 3.26 0.68
N SER A 54 2.25 1.97 0.38
CA SER A 54 0.96 1.28 0.44
C SER A 54 0.44 1.13 1.87
N LEU A 55 1.31 0.92 2.86
CA LEU A 55 0.91 0.89 4.28
C LEU A 55 0.28 2.22 4.70
N LEU A 56 0.92 3.33 4.35
CA LEU A 56 0.43 4.67 4.69
C LEU A 56 -0.88 4.99 3.96
N LYS A 57 -1.02 4.59 2.69
CA LYS A 57 -2.28 4.71 1.94
C LYS A 57 -3.42 3.97 2.64
N TYR A 58 -3.17 2.73 3.04
CA TYR A 58 -4.17 1.92 3.75
C TYR A 58 -4.62 2.55 5.06
N ILE A 59 -3.68 3.07 5.86
CA ILE A 59 -3.98 3.78 7.12
C ILE A 59 -4.86 5.00 6.87
N ARG A 60 -4.69 5.67 5.73
CA ARG A 60 -5.53 6.79 5.28
C ARG A 60 -6.87 6.36 4.68
N GLY A 61 -7.20 5.07 4.73
CA GLY A 61 -8.47 4.51 4.25
C GLY A 61 -8.45 4.04 2.79
N ASP A 62 -7.33 4.13 2.08
CA ASP A 62 -7.22 3.66 0.69
C ASP A 62 -7.17 2.12 0.65
N ARG A 63 -8.30 1.50 0.28
CA ARG A 63 -8.44 0.05 0.12
C ARG A 63 -8.03 -0.46 -1.27
N SER A 64 -7.59 0.41 -2.18
CA SER A 64 -7.08 0.02 -3.51
C SER A 64 -5.64 -0.50 -3.49
N VAL A 65 -5.02 -0.59 -2.31
CA VAL A 65 -3.65 -1.08 -2.15
C VAL A 65 -3.53 -2.57 -2.49
N MET A 66 -2.39 -2.94 -3.08
CA MET A 66 -2.16 -4.29 -3.64
C MET A 66 -2.34 -5.44 -2.63
N PHE A 67 -2.12 -5.19 -1.33
CA PHE A 67 -2.28 -6.21 -0.29
C PHE A 67 -3.72 -6.36 0.20
N CYS A 68 -4.65 -5.52 -0.27
CA CYS A 68 -6.10 -5.70 -0.13
C CYS A 68 -6.72 -6.43 -1.33
N GLN A 69 -5.90 -6.94 -2.27
CA GLN A 69 -6.37 -7.59 -3.48
C GLN A 69 -5.56 -8.86 -3.79
N GLY A 70 -6.18 -9.78 -4.53
CA GLY A 70 -5.55 -11.00 -5.04
C GLY A 70 -4.92 -11.88 -3.96
N TRP A 71 -3.84 -12.58 -4.32
CA TRP A 71 -3.20 -13.55 -3.43
C TRP A 71 -2.66 -12.93 -2.13
N ARG A 72 -2.25 -11.65 -2.15
CA ARG A 72 -1.77 -10.94 -0.96
C ARG A 72 -2.88 -10.71 0.06
N TYR A 73 -4.12 -10.48 -0.40
CA TYR A 73 -5.26 -10.39 0.49
C TYR A 73 -5.53 -11.72 1.17
N HIS A 74 -5.56 -12.83 0.43
CA HIS A 74 -5.75 -14.16 1.03
C HIS A 74 -4.68 -14.50 2.08
N LEU A 75 -3.45 -14.01 1.89
CA LEU A 75 -2.37 -14.15 2.85
C LEU A 75 -2.64 -13.41 4.18
N LEU A 76 -3.24 -12.22 4.10
CA LEU A 76 -3.44 -11.30 5.22
C LEU A 76 -4.88 -11.28 5.76
N GLN A 77 -5.81 -11.99 5.11
CA GLN A 77 -7.25 -11.84 5.31
C GLN A 77 -7.65 -11.95 6.78
N ARG A 78 -7.16 -12.99 7.48
CA ARG A 78 -7.46 -13.19 8.91
C ARG A 78 -6.97 -12.04 9.79
N GLU A 79 -5.78 -11.51 9.53
CA GLU A 79 -5.22 -10.42 10.34
C GLU A 79 -5.94 -9.09 10.07
N LEU A 80 -6.32 -8.84 8.82
CA LEU A 80 -7.06 -7.64 8.45
C LEU A 80 -8.50 -7.65 8.97
N GLU A 81 -9.11 -8.83 9.08
CA GLU A 81 -10.44 -9.02 9.67
C GLU A 81 -10.41 -8.92 11.20
N ASN A 82 -9.36 -9.46 11.85
CA ASN A 82 -9.16 -9.34 13.30
C ASN A 82 -8.80 -7.91 13.75
N ALA A 83 -8.33 -7.06 12.84
CA ALA A 83 -7.95 -5.67 13.11
C ALA A 83 -9.05 -4.64 12.80
N LYS A 84 -10.26 -5.09 12.42
CA LYS A 84 -11.47 -4.24 12.33
C LYS A 84 -12.05 -3.98 13.71
#